data_AF-A0A182NQ40-F1
#
_entry.id   AF-A0A182NQ40-F1
#
_cell.length_a   1.000
_cell.length_b   1.000
_cell.length_c   1.000
_cell.angle_alpha   90.00
_cell.angle_beta   90.00
_cell.angle_gamma   90.00
#
_symmetry.space_group_name_H-M   'P 1'
#
loop_
_entity.id
_entity.type
_entity.pdbx_description
1 polymer ?
#
loop_
_entity_poly.entity_id
_entity_poly.type
_entity_poly.pdbx_seq_one_letter_code
_entity_poly.pdbx_strand_id
1 'polypeptide(L)'
;MVRGLEDHNSCTNLKINWYHHRFRHANRETVVNEIQQRFDINILRALVNRVSRNCMLCKVMKAAPRLPPMAPLPPMRLAAYECPFTYTGLDYFGPVLVKVGRANAKRWVALFTCLTIRAVHLEIVHSLSTESCIMAVKRFIARRGTPLEFWTDNATCFQGAMRLFVSKSKVAPLAQRLTIAKLELCAALLGSKIYGLVKRTLPVETSSTLWTDSMTVWINSPHNSWKTFVANRTYKIQMPTEGCHWRHVPGKENPADIVSRGIDPRGFVEDKL
;
A
#
# COMPACT_ATOMS: atom_id res chain seq x y z
N MET A 1 51.79 18.64 50.56
CA MET A 1 50.37 18.74 50.16
C MET A 1 50.21 20.02 49.36
N VAL A 2 49.96 19.94 48.05
CA VAL A 2 49.74 21.15 47.22
C VAL A 2 48.31 21.63 47.50
N ARG A 3 48.17 22.85 48.04
CA ARG A 3 46.89 23.43 48.44
C ARG A 3 45.99 23.72 47.23
N GLY A 4 44.72 23.30 47.38
CA GLY A 4 43.49 23.85 46.81
C GLY A 4 43.49 24.30 45.36
N LEU A 5 43.08 23.43 44.45
CA LEU A 5 42.51 23.88 43.17
C LEU A 5 41.09 24.39 43.45
N GLU A 6 40.83 25.66 43.18
CA GLU A 6 39.49 26.25 43.37
C GLU A 6 38.44 25.49 42.55
N ASP A 7 37.26 25.31 43.16
CA ASP A 7 36.18 24.41 42.70
C ASP A 7 35.58 24.81 41.34
N HIS A 8 35.87 26.02 40.82
CA HIS A 8 35.25 26.60 39.62
C HIS A 8 36.22 27.06 38.52
N ASN A 9 37.49 26.65 38.55
CA ASN A 9 38.44 27.03 37.52
C ASN A 9 38.42 26.11 36.29
N SER A 10 38.53 26.69 35.09
CA SER A 10 38.67 25.96 33.81
C SER A 10 39.82 24.94 33.87
N CYS A 11 40.91 25.29 34.56
CA CYS A 11 42.05 24.42 34.82
C CYS A 11 41.69 23.13 35.57
N THR A 12 40.73 23.17 36.49
CA THR A 12 40.28 22.00 37.26
C THR A 12 39.54 21.01 36.35
N ASN A 13 38.67 21.50 35.45
CA ASN A 13 38.00 20.67 34.45
C ASN A 13 38.98 20.05 33.46
N LEU A 14 39.99 20.80 32.99
CA LEU A 14 41.02 20.28 32.08
C LEU A 14 41.86 19.18 32.75
N LYS A 15 42.24 19.37 34.02
CA LYS A 15 42.94 18.34 34.80
C LYS A 15 42.09 17.08 34.97
N ILE A 16 40.84 17.21 35.38
CA ILE A 16 39.93 16.06 35.52
C ILE A 16 39.75 15.34 34.18
N ASN A 17 39.64 16.08 33.07
CA ASN A 17 39.55 15.49 31.74
C ASN A 17 40.83 14.72 31.36
N TRP A 18 42.00 15.26 31.68
CA TRP A 18 43.26 14.57 31.47
C TRP A 18 43.37 13.27 32.28
N TYR A 19 42.98 13.29 33.57
CA TYR A 19 42.93 12.09 34.41
C TYR A 19 41.92 11.07 33.87
N HIS A 20 40.74 11.53 33.43
CA HIS A 20 39.70 10.68 32.84
C HIS A 20 40.20 9.95 31.56
N HIS A 21 40.94 10.64 30.70
CA HIS A 21 41.56 10.05 29.51
C HIS A 21 42.78 9.16 29.84
N ARG A 22 43.63 9.57 30.78
CA ARG A 22 44.81 8.81 31.23
C ARG A 22 44.42 7.44 31.77
N PHE A 23 43.34 7.37 32.56
CA PHE A 23 42.80 6.13 33.11
C PHE A 23 41.82 5.43 32.15
N ARG A 24 41.89 5.70 30.83
CA ARG A 24 41.16 4.97 29.79
C ARG A 24 39.65 4.86 30.05
N HIS A 25 39.03 5.93 30.55
CA HIS A 25 37.58 5.95 30.84
C HIS A 25 37.13 4.89 31.85
N ALA A 26 38.01 4.51 32.78
CA ALA A 26 37.73 3.60 33.89
C ALA A 26 36.57 4.08 34.78
N ASN A 27 36.22 3.27 35.77
CA ASN A 27 35.15 3.57 36.72
C ASN A 27 35.40 4.94 37.39
N ARG A 28 34.31 5.67 37.65
CA ARG A 28 34.36 7.05 38.14
C ARG A 28 35.07 7.15 39.49
N GLU A 29 34.85 6.17 40.36
CA GLU A 29 35.49 6.12 41.68
C GLU A 29 37.01 5.93 41.59
N THR A 30 37.51 5.20 40.59
CA THR A 30 38.95 5.05 40.36
C THR A 30 39.59 6.40 40.05
N VAL A 31 38.96 7.20 39.17
CA VAL A 31 39.44 8.54 38.82
C VAL A 31 39.36 9.49 40.02
N VAL A 32 38.33 9.38 40.85
CA VAL A 32 38.18 10.18 42.08
C VAL A 32 39.30 9.87 43.07
N ASN A 33 39.55 8.59 43.37
CA ASN A 33 40.56 8.16 44.33
C ASN A 33 41.96 8.63 43.93
N GLU A 34 42.30 8.55 42.64
CA GLU A 34 43.59 8.99 42.11
C GLU A 34 43.78 10.51 42.21
N ILE A 35 42.71 11.28 42.01
CA ILE A 35 42.76 12.73 42.15
C ILE A 35 42.88 13.12 43.64
N GLN A 36 42.17 12.45 44.54
CA GLN A 36 42.18 12.72 45.99
C GLN A 36 43.55 12.46 46.64
N GLN A 37 44.37 11.55 46.11
CA GLN A 37 45.73 11.33 46.61
C GLN A 37 46.63 12.56 46.44
N ARG A 38 46.34 13.45 45.49
CA ARG A 38 47.22 14.57 45.10
C ARG A 38 46.59 15.95 45.28
N PHE A 39 45.26 16.04 45.21
CA PHE A 39 44.51 17.29 45.24
C PHE A 39 43.31 17.16 46.18
N ASP A 40 43.06 18.21 46.95
CA ASP A 40 41.85 18.35 47.76
C ASP A 40 40.88 19.29 47.04
N ILE A 41 39.75 18.75 46.59
CA ILE A 41 38.71 19.44 45.82
C ILE A 41 37.36 19.05 46.44
N ASN A 42 36.58 20.03 46.88
CA ASN A 42 35.35 19.79 47.63
C ASN A 42 34.28 19.08 46.79
N ILE A 43 34.15 19.47 45.51
CA ILE A 43 33.07 19.00 44.62
C ILE A 43 33.57 17.99 43.57
N LEU A 44 34.66 17.26 43.87
CA LEU A 44 35.36 16.39 42.91
C LEU A 44 34.44 15.35 42.25
N ARG A 45 33.60 14.67 43.03
CA ARG A 45 32.71 13.62 42.50
C ARG A 45 31.70 14.18 41.50
N ALA A 46 31.18 15.38 41.73
CA ALA A 46 30.23 15.99 40.79
C ALA A 46 30.93 16.41 39.49
N LEU A 47 32.16 16.92 39.57
CA LEU A 47 32.96 17.31 38.41
C LEU A 47 33.37 16.10 37.56
N VAL A 48 33.84 15.00 38.18
CA VAL A 48 34.15 13.75 37.47
C VAL A 48 32.90 13.17 36.81
N ASN A 49 31.74 13.21 37.49
CA ASN A 49 30.46 12.81 36.90
C ASN A 49 30.10 13.66 35.68
N ARG A 50 30.31 14.98 35.73
CA ARG A 50 30.06 15.89 34.61
C ARG A 50 30.95 15.58 33.41
N VAL A 51 32.26 15.40 33.63
CA VAL A 51 33.23 15.04 32.58
C VAL A 51 32.89 13.67 31.97
N SER A 52 32.62 12.66 32.81
CA SER A 52 32.24 11.31 32.34
C SER A 52 30.91 11.30 31.57
N ARG A 53 29.94 12.14 31.94
CA ARG A 53 28.67 12.27 31.20
C ARG A 53 28.86 12.99 29.86
N ASN A 54 29.79 13.95 29.78
CA ASN A 54 30.04 14.71 28.55
C ASN A 54 30.98 13.99 27.59
N CYS A 55 31.80 13.06 28.06
CA CYS A 55 32.70 12.26 27.23
C CYS A 55 31.94 11.37 26.23
N MET A 56 32.20 11.55 24.93
CA MET A 56 31.57 10.76 23.87
C MET A 56 31.87 9.26 23.97
N LEU A 57 33.11 8.89 24.30
CA LEU A 57 33.51 7.48 24.46
C LEU A 57 32.75 6.82 25.60
N CYS A 58 32.60 7.48 26.75
CA CYS A 58 31.75 6.98 27.83
C CYS A 58 30.28 6.88 27.45
N LYS A 59 29.75 7.81 26.64
CA LYS A 59 28.37 7.74 26.14
C LYS A 59 28.17 6.52 25.26
N VAL A 60 29.09 6.28 24.33
CA VAL A 60 29.05 5.12 23.42
C VAL A 60 29.17 3.81 24.19
N MET A 61 30.15 3.68 25.10
CA MET A 61 30.35 2.46 25.89
C MET A 61 29.18 2.16 26.85
N LYS A 62 28.43 3.17 27.29
CA LYS A 62 27.28 3.01 28.19
C LYS A 62 25.93 3.02 27.47
N ALA A 63 25.91 3.18 26.15
CA ALA A 63 24.68 3.16 25.38
C ALA A 63 24.14 1.73 25.33
N ALA A 64 23.08 1.46 26.10
CA ALA A 64 22.29 0.25 25.93
C ALA A 64 21.27 0.47 24.80
N PRO A 65 21.00 -0.54 23.95
CA PRO A 65 19.94 -0.44 22.95
C PRO A 65 18.60 -0.29 23.68
N ARG A 66 17.93 0.85 23.50
CA ARG A 66 16.55 1.02 23.97
C ARG A 66 15.66 0.21 23.04
N LEU A 67 15.20 -0.95 23.50
CA LEU A 67 14.23 -1.74 22.76
C LEU A 67 12.99 -0.86 22.49
N PRO A 68 12.56 -0.71 21.24
CA PRO A 68 11.30 -0.04 20.96
C PRO A 68 10.17 -0.83 21.66
N PRO A 69 9.18 -0.15 22.25
CA PRO A 69 8.04 -0.86 22.83
C PRO A 69 7.37 -1.68 21.73
N MET A 70 7.37 -3.01 21.89
CA MET A 70 6.73 -3.91 20.94
C MET A 70 5.22 -3.71 21.03
N ALA A 71 4.58 -3.36 19.91
CA ALA A 71 3.14 -3.35 19.83
C ALA A 71 2.58 -4.78 20.03
N PRO A 72 1.38 -4.92 20.61
CA PRO A 72 0.73 -6.23 20.70
C PRO A 72 0.56 -6.83 19.29
N LEU A 73 0.69 -8.16 19.20
CA LEU A 73 0.48 -8.87 17.96
C LEU A 73 -0.98 -8.68 17.49
N PRO A 74 -1.23 -8.48 16.18
CA PRO A 74 -2.59 -8.38 15.67
C PRO A 74 -3.40 -9.63 16.02
N PRO A 75 -4.69 -9.48 16.42
CA PRO A 75 -5.53 -10.61 16.83
C PRO A 75 -5.70 -11.65 15.71
N MET A 76 -5.63 -11.23 14.45
CA MET A 76 -5.68 -12.11 13.28
C MET A 76 -4.52 -13.10 13.21
N ARG A 77 -3.37 -12.79 13.83
CA ARG A 77 -2.25 -13.74 13.95
C ARG A 77 -2.48 -14.79 15.03
N LEU A 78 -3.46 -14.57 15.91
CA LEU A 78 -3.84 -15.43 17.02
C LEU A 78 -5.22 -16.08 16.80
N ALA A 79 -5.86 -15.84 15.65
CA ALA A 79 -7.15 -16.40 15.31
C ALA A 79 -7.02 -17.92 15.11
N ALA A 80 -7.35 -18.67 16.16
CA ALA A 80 -7.41 -20.12 16.13
C ALA A 80 -8.67 -20.58 15.39
N TYR A 81 -8.61 -21.76 14.76
CA TYR A 81 -9.73 -22.41 14.07
C TYR A 81 -10.24 -21.73 12.79
N GLU A 82 -9.53 -20.74 12.28
CA GLU A 82 -9.81 -20.14 10.98
C GLU A 82 -9.17 -20.94 9.84
N CYS A 83 -9.84 -20.97 8.70
CA CYS A 83 -9.31 -21.60 7.50
C CYS A 83 -7.95 -20.98 7.09
N PRO A 84 -7.03 -21.80 6.52
CA PRO A 84 -5.83 -21.28 5.88
C PRO A 84 -6.17 -20.17 4.89
N PHE A 85 -5.42 -19.07 4.94
CA PHE A 85 -5.60 -17.88 4.11
C PHE A 85 -6.84 -17.01 4.41
N THR A 86 -7.60 -17.24 5.50
CA THR A 86 -8.66 -16.29 5.92
C THR A 86 -8.11 -14.87 6.11
N TYR A 87 -6.99 -14.75 6.81
CA TYR A 87 -6.24 -13.50 6.97
C TYR A 87 -4.93 -13.61 6.18
N THR A 88 -4.82 -12.83 5.11
CA THR A 88 -3.70 -12.95 4.16
C THR A 88 -2.94 -11.62 4.06
N GLY A 89 -1.63 -11.67 4.29
CA GLY A 89 -0.70 -10.61 3.92
C GLY A 89 -0.27 -10.74 2.46
N LEU A 90 -0.27 -9.64 1.71
CA LEU A 90 0.25 -9.57 0.34
C LEU A 90 1.47 -8.64 0.31
N ASP A 91 2.57 -9.16 -0.22
CA ASP A 91 3.82 -8.45 -0.40
C ASP A 91 4.42 -8.73 -1.79
N TYR A 92 5.31 -7.86 -2.26
CA TYR A 92 6.07 -8.08 -3.48
C TYR A 92 7.53 -8.41 -3.19
N PHE A 93 7.95 -9.58 -3.62
CA PHE A 93 9.35 -9.92 -3.73
C PHE A 93 9.95 -9.30 -5.01
N GLY A 94 11.18 -8.81 -4.88
CA GLY A 94 11.88 -7.95 -5.85
C GLY A 94 11.99 -8.47 -7.28
N PRO A 95 12.60 -7.67 -8.17
CA PRO A 95 12.60 -7.99 -9.59
C PRO A 95 13.51 -9.19 -9.88
N VAL A 96 12.90 -10.33 -10.17
CA VAL A 96 13.55 -11.49 -10.77
C VAL A 96 13.74 -11.19 -12.26
N LEU A 97 14.99 -11.24 -12.71
CA LEU A 97 15.33 -11.09 -14.12
C LEU A 97 15.06 -12.43 -14.82
N VAL A 98 14.12 -12.42 -15.77
CA VAL A 98 13.81 -13.58 -16.60
C VAL A 98 14.12 -13.27 -18.05
N LYS A 99 14.61 -14.27 -18.80
CA LYS A 99 14.73 -14.15 -20.26
C LYS A 99 13.35 -14.29 -20.90
N VAL A 100 12.97 -13.30 -21.69
CA VAL A 100 11.78 -13.33 -22.53
C VAL A 100 12.26 -13.18 -23.97
N GLY A 101 12.42 -14.33 -24.64
CA GLY A 101 13.06 -14.38 -25.96
C GLY A 101 14.51 -13.91 -25.91
N ARG A 102 14.83 -12.87 -26.70
CA ARG A 102 16.18 -12.28 -26.78
C ARG A 102 16.45 -11.19 -25.72
N ALA A 103 15.42 -10.74 -24.99
CA ALA A 103 15.55 -9.66 -24.01
C ALA A 103 15.40 -10.16 -22.57
N ASN A 104 16.03 -9.46 -21.63
CA ASN A 104 15.80 -9.69 -20.20
C ASN A 104 14.65 -8.80 -19.74
N ALA A 105 13.67 -9.38 -19.05
CA ALA A 105 12.54 -8.66 -18.47
C ALA A 105 12.54 -8.83 -16.95
N LYS A 106 12.19 -7.76 -16.24
CA LYS A 106 11.95 -7.81 -14.79
C LYS A 106 10.56 -8.42 -14.54
N ARG A 107 10.49 -9.35 -13.59
CA ARG A 107 9.26 -9.94 -13.07
C ARG A 107 9.28 -9.85 -11.56
N TRP A 108 8.11 -9.70 -10.97
CA TRP A 108 7.94 -9.65 -9.53
C TRP A 108 7.19 -10.89 -9.09
N VAL A 109 7.31 -11.25 -7.82
CA VAL A 109 6.54 -12.36 -7.25
C VAL A 109 5.66 -11.80 -6.15
N ALA A 110 4.36 -11.98 -6.29
CA ALA A 110 3.39 -11.69 -5.24
C ALA A 110 3.47 -12.82 -4.19
N LEU A 111 3.83 -12.43 -2.98
CA LEU A 111 3.87 -13.26 -1.78
C LEU A 111 2.54 -13.13 -1.05
N PHE A 112 1.74 -14.20 -1.07
CA PHE A 112 0.54 -14.30 -0.23
C PHE A 112 0.90 -15.12 1.01
N THR A 113 0.92 -14.48 2.16
CA THR A 113 1.29 -15.08 3.44
C THR A 113 0.08 -15.17 4.36
N CYS A 114 -0.22 -16.35 4.88
CA CYS A 114 -1.31 -16.50 5.84
C CYS A 114 -0.85 -16.01 7.22
N LEU A 115 -1.59 -15.09 7.84
CA LEU A 115 -1.22 -14.48 9.11
C LEU A 115 -1.36 -15.45 10.31
N THR A 116 -2.26 -16.43 10.23
CA THR A 116 -2.49 -17.45 11.28
C THR A 116 -1.43 -18.54 11.24
N ILE A 117 -1.32 -19.25 10.12
CA ILE A 117 -0.47 -20.45 9.99
C ILE A 117 0.88 -20.20 9.32
N ARG A 118 1.15 -18.99 8.82
CA ARG A 118 2.37 -18.63 8.05
C ARG A 118 2.60 -19.43 6.76
N ALA A 119 1.55 -20.03 6.19
CA ALA A 119 1.61 -20.63 4.86
C ALA A 119 1.87 -19.56 3.80
N VAL A 120 2.67 -19.89 2.79
CA VAL A 120 3.03 -18.96 1.71
C VAL A 120 2.51 -19.51 0.38
N HIS A 121 1.89 -18.64 -0.42
CA HIS A 121 1.50 -18.90 -1.80
C HIS A 121 2.14 -17.86 -2.71
N LEU A 122 2.76 -18.31 -3.81
CA LEU A 122 3.51 -17.46 -4.72
C LEU A 122 2.81 -17.34 -6.06
N GLU A 123 2.69 -16.11 -6.57
CA GLU A 123 2.18 -15.82 -7.92
C GLU A 123 3.15 -14.92 -8.68
N ILE A 124 3.37 -15.23 -9.96
CA ILE A 124 4.24 -14.41 -10.81
C ILE A 124 3.47 -13.17 -11.28
N VAL A 125 4.14 -12.02 -11.22
CA VAL A 125 3.59 -10.71 -11.60
C VAL A 125 4.50 -10.07 -12.65
N HIS A 126 3.90 -9.63 -13.75
CA HIS A 126 4.64 -9.19 -14.93
C HIS A 126 5.20 -7.77 -14.80
N SER A 127 4.51 -6.91 -14.06
CA SER A 127 4.85 -5.52 -13.80
C SER A 127 4.33 -5.09 -12.43
N LEU A 128 4.91 -4.05 -11.83
CA LEU A 128 4.36 -3.39 -10.63
C LEU A 128 3.09 -2.55 -10.94
N SER A 129 2.33 -2.91 -11.98
CA SER A 129 1.08 -2.23 -12.32
C SER A 129 -0.09 -2.76 -11.51
N THR A 130 -1.15 -1.95 -11.45
CA THR A 130 -2.41 -2.30 -10.79
C THR A 130 -3.10 -3.49 -11.47
N GLU A 131 -3.06 -3.60 -12.81
CA GLU A 131 -3.70 -4.72 -13.51
C GLU A 131 -3.01 -6.05 -13.20
N SER A 132 -1.67 -6.06 -13.25
CA SER A 132 -0.87 -7.23 -12.91
C SER A 132 -1.13 -7.71 -11.49
N CYS A 133 -1.30 -6.76 -10.55
CA CYS A 133 -1.68 -7.07 -9.17
C CYS A 133 -3.08 -7.70 -9.08
N ILE A 134 -4.08 -7.13 -9.77
CA ILE A 134 -5.46 -7.65 -9.77
C ILE A 134 -5.48 -9.07 -10.33
N MET A 135 -4.74 -9.35 -11.40
CA MET A 135 -4.64 -10.69 -11.97
C MET A 135 -4.01 -11.68 -10.99
N ALA A 136 -2.96 -11.28 -10.27
CA ALA A 136 -2.33 -12.12 -9.25
C ALA A 136 -3.30 -12.47 -8.11
N VAL A 137 -4.02 -11.47 -7.59
CA VAL A 137 -5.03 -11.67 -6.54
C VAL A 137 -6.17 -12.57 -7.03
N LYS A 138 -6.65 -12.38 -8.27
CA LYS A 138 -7.67 -13.26 -8.85
C LYS A 138 -7.21 -14.71 -8.96
N ARG A 139 -5.96 -14.95 -9.42
CA ARG A 139 -5.39 -16.30 -9.49
C ARG A 139 -5.27 -16.93 -8.10
N PHE A 140 -4.86 -16.15 -7.10
CA PHE A 140 -4.82 -16.59 -5.72
C PHE A 140 -6.22 -16.99 -5.21
N ILE A 141 -7.22 -16.12 -5.37
CA ILE A 141 -8.61 -16.39 -4.93
C ILE A 141 -9.16 -17.64 -5.62
N ALA A 142 -8.91 -17.80 -6.92
CA ALA A 142 -9.38 -18.97 -7.67
C ALA A 142 -8.80 -20.30 -7.14
N ARG A 143 -7.59 -20.28 -6.56
CA ARG A 143 -6.93 -21.51 -6.04
C ARG A 143 -7.14 -21.74 -4.55
N ARG A 144 -7.19 -20.68 -3.74
CA ARG A 144 -7.21 -20.75 -2.27
C ARG A 144 -8.54 -20.35 -1.63
N GLY A 145 -9.45 -19.76 -2.42
CA GLY A 145 -10.67 -19.16 -1.92
C GLY A 145 -10.50 -17.68 -1.59
N THR A 146 -11.63 -17.02 -1.31
CA THR A 146 -11.66 -15.59 -0.99
C THR A 146 -11.26 -15.38 0.47
N PRO A 147 -10.19 -14.62 0.76
CA PRO A 147 -9.84 -14.27 2.13
C PRO A 147 -10.85 -13.28 2.70
N LEU A 148 -10.96 -13.26 4.04
CA LEU A 148 -11.78 -12.30 4.75
C LEU A 148 -11.12 -10.92 4.76
N GLU A 149 -9.81 -10.88 5.00
CA GLU A 149 -9.03 -9.64 4.99
C GLU A 149 -7.68 -9.78 4.30
N PHE A 150 -7.32 -8.74 3.56
CA PHE A 150 -6.01 -8.57 2.97
C PHE A 150 -5.21 -7.48 3.70
N TRP A 151 -4.00 -7.82 4.09
CA TRP A 151 -3.04 -6.90 4.70
C TRP A 151 -1.94 -6.59 3.67
N THR A 152 -1.79 -5.33 3.29
CA THR A 152 -0.76 -4.89 2.34
C THR A 152 -0.03 -3.69 2.89
N ASP A 153 1.14 -3.40 2.33
CA ASP A 153 1.75 -2.09 2.53
C ASP A 153 1.03 -1.01 1.71
N ASN A 154 1.51 0.23 1.82
CA ASN A 154 0.96 1.39 1.11
C ASN A 154 1.49 1.55 -0.32
N ALA A 155 1.96 0.47 -0.97
CA ALA A 155 2.39 0.57 -2.35
C ALA A 155 1.24 1.04 -3.27
N THR A 156 1.57 1.91 -4.22
CA THR A 156 0.61 2.56 -5.13
C THR A 156 -0.17 1.54 -5.98
N CYS A 157 0.47 0.43 -6.34
CA CYS A 157 -0.13 -0.67 -7.08
C CYS A 157 -1.22 -1.40 -6.27
N PHE A 158 -1.01 -1.63 -4.97
CA PHE A 158 -2.00 -2.24 -4.09
C PHE A 158 -3.19 -1.32 -3.83
N GLN A 159 -2.93 -0.04 -3.56
CA GLN A 159 -4.00 0.94 -3.38
C GLN A 159 -4.86 1.08 -4.64
N GLY A 160 -4.23 1.07 -5.82
CA GLY A 160 -4.95 1.09 -7.10
C GLY A 160 -5.77 -0.18 -7.33
N ALA A 161 -5.21 -1.35 -7.03
CA ALA A 161 -5.94 -2.61 -7.09
C ALA A 161 -7.16 -2.62 -6.14
N MET A 162 -6.99 -2.18 -4.89
CA MET A 162 -8.07 -2.08 -3.90
C MET A 162 -9.20 -1.17 -4.36
N ARG A 163 -8.88 0.03 -4.88
CA ARG A 163 -9.89 0.95 -5.44
C ARG A 163 -10.69 0.29 -6.57
N LEU A 164 -10.02 -0.49 -7.43
CA LEU A 164 -10.66 -1.18 -8.55
C LEU A 164 -11.49 -2.37 -8.08
N PHE A 165 -11.03 -3.16 -7.10
CA PHE A 165 -11.81 -4.24 -6.49
C PHE A 165 -13.08 -3.70 -5.83
N VAL A 166 -12.97 -2.65 -5.01
CA VAL A 166 -14.12 -1.98 -4.38
C VAL A 166 -15.07 -1.39 -5.42
N SER A 167 -14.55 -0.87 -6.54
CA SER A 167 -15.40 -0.33 -7.60
C SER A 167 -16.26 -1.40 -8.27
N LYS A 168 -15.80 -2.65 -8.35
CA LYS A 168 -16.61 -3.79 -8.81
C LYS A 168 -17.71 -4.16 -7.83
N SER A 169 -17.46 -3.98 -6.53
CA SER A 169 -18.44 -4.22 -5.46
C SER A 169 -19.48 -3.10 -5.33
N LYS A 170 -19.26 -1.93 -5.94
CA LYS A 170 -20.23 -0.82 -5.99
C LYS A 170 -21.33 -1.11 -7.02
N VAL A 171 -22.05 -2.22 -6.83
CA VAL A 171 -23.38 -2.42 -7.41
C VAL A 171 -24.34 -1.58 -6.58
N ALA A 172 -25.05 -0.66 -7.24
CA ALA A 172 -26.14 0.21 -6.75
C ALA A 172 -26.05 0.74 -5.29
N PRO A 173 -25.94 2.07 -5.05
CA PRO A 173 -26.04 2.62 -3.70
C PRO A 173 -27.39 2.26 -3.04
N LEU A 174 -27.38 1.36 -2.05
CA LEU A 174 -28.59 0.92 -1.33
C LEU A 174 -29.28 2.06 -0.54
N ALA A 175 -28.56 3.17 -0.30
CA ALA A 175 -29.07 4.32 0.43
C ALA A 175 -30.09 5.16 -0.36
N GLN A 176 -30.23 4.95 -1.67
CA GLN A 176 -31.19 5.66 -2.50
C GLN A 176 -31.82 4.67 -3.48
N ARG A 177 -33.13 4.40 -3.35
CA ARG A 177 -33.89 3.58 -4.31
C ARG A 177 -33.90 4.28 -5.68
N LEU A 178 -32.85 4.06 -6.46
CA LEU A 178 -32.76 4.50 -7.85
C LEU A 178 -33.60 3.56 -8.70
N THR A 179 -34.30 4.12 -9.69
CA THR A 179 -34.98 3.31 -10.70
C THR A 179 -33.95 2.56 -11.54
N ILE A 180 -34.35 1.43 -12.14
CA ILE A 180 -33.48 0.63 -13.02
C ILE A 180 -32.83 1.53 -14.08
N ALA A 181 -33.61 2.37 -14.76
CA ALA A 181 -33.08 3.33 -15.74
C ALA A 181 -31.99 4.29 -15.19
N LYS A 182 -32.06 4.67 -13.91
CA LYS A 182 -31.01 5.50 -13.27
C LYS A 182 -29.77 4.69 -12.93
N LEU A 183 -29.91 3.40 -12.64
CA LEU A 183 -28.77 2.48 -12.43
C LEU A 183 -28.06 2.22 -13.76
N GLU A 184 -28.81 1.98 -14.83
CA GLU A 184 -28.25 1.84 -16.18
C GLU A 184 -27.51 3.10 -16.63
N LEU A 185 -28.05 4.29 -16.35
CA LEU A 185 -27.35 5.55 -16.60
C LEU A 185 -26.05 5.67 -15.78
N CYS A 186 -26.02 5.13 -14.55
CA CYS A 186 -24.79 5.08 -13.77
C CYS A 186 -23.76 4.10 -14.34
N ALA A 187 -24.22 2.96 -14.87
CA ALA A 187 -23.37 2.00 -15.56
C ALA A 187 -22.75 2.62 -16.82
N ALA A 188 -23.55 3.31 -17.64
CA ALA A 188 -23.07 4.05 -18.81
C ALA A 188 -22.04 5.13 -18.45
N LEU A 189 -22.23 5.86 -17.34
CA LEU A 189 -21.25 6.83 -16.83
C LEU A 189 -19.95 6.18 -16.36
N LEU A 190 -20.00 4.97 -15.80
CA LEU A 190 -18.79 4.23 -15.47
C LEU A 190 -18.07 3.79 -16.75
N GLY A 191 -18.81 3.28 -17.73
CA GLY A 191 -18.29 2.91 -19.05
C GLY A 191 -17.60 4.08 -19.75
N SER A 192 -18.19 5.28 -19.74
CA SER A 192 -17.59 6.46 -20.37
C SER A 192 -16.26 6.88 -19.74
N LYS A 193 -16.12 6.73 -18.42
CA LYS A 193 -14.85 6.97 -17.72
C LYS A 193 -13.77 5.96 -18.09
N ILE A 194 -14.14 4.68 -18.18
CA ILE A 194 -13.22 3.62 -18.61
C ILE A 194 -12.76 3.89 -20.05
N TYR A 195 -13.69 4.23 -20.94
CA TYR A 195 -13.36 4.63 -22.31
C TYR A 195 -12.36 5.80 -22.34
N GLY A 196 -12.61 6.86 -21.55
CA GLY A 196 -11.70 7.99 -21.45
C GLY A 196 -10.28 7.61 -20.98
N LEU A 197 -10.16 6.59 -20.12
CA LEU A 197 -8.85 6.04 -19.73
C LEU A 197 -8.21 5.27 -20.89
N VAL A 198 -8.95 4.35 -21.51
CA VAL A 198 -8.45 3.53 -22.63
C VAL A 198 -7.97 4.39 -23.79
N LYS A 199 -8.74 5.42 -24.17
CA LYS A 199 -8.38 6.36 -25.25
C LYS A 199 -7.10 7.13 -24.95
N ARG A 200 -6.81 7.44 -23.67
CA ARG A 200 -5.55 8.09 -23.28
C ARG A 200 -4.36 7.14 -23.29
N THR A 201 -4.61 5.84 -23.09
CA THR A 201 -3.56 4.81 -23.01
C THR A 201 -3.24 4.18 -24.36
N LEU A 202 -4.21 4.06 -25.26
CA LEU A 202 -4.02 3.53 -26.62
C LEU A 202 -3.78 4.67 -27.62
N PRO A 203 -2.60 4.75 -28.25
CA PRO A 203 -2.28 5.78 -29.25
C PRO A 203 -2.83 5.41 -30.64
N VAL A 204 -4.13 5.12 -30.73
CA VAL A 204 -4.79 4.76 -32.01
C VAL A 204 -6.00 5.65 -32.21
N GLU A 205 -5.97 6.47 -33.25
CA GLU A 205 -7.14 7.26 -33.68
C GLU A 205 -8.14 6.33 -34.36
N THR A 206 -9.16 5.90 -33.62
CA THR A 206 -10.25 5.07 -34.15
C THR A 206 -11.59 5.72 -33.87
N SER A 207 -12.48 5.66 -34.86
CA SER A 207 -13.89 5.94 -34.64
C SER A 207 -14.45 4.90 -33.67
N SER A 208 -14.95 5.35 -32.53
CA SER A 208 -15.42 4.48 -31.44
C SER A 208 -16.94 4.48 -31.36
N THR A 209 -17.53 3.29 -31.42
CA THR A 209 -18.96 3.08 -31.18
C THR A 209 -19.15 2.44 -29.82
N LEU A 210 -20.05 2.99 -29.01
CA LEU A 210 -20.34 2.56 -27.65
C LEU A 210 -21.73 1.91 -27.63
N TRP A 211 -21.79 0.65 -27.23
CA TRP A 211 -23.04 -0.13 -27.19
C TRP A 211 -23.58 -0.23 -25.77
N THR A 212 -24.90 -0.13 -25.62
CA THR A 212 -25.61 -0.37 -24.36
C THR A 212 -26.86 -1.18 -24.63
N ASP A 213 -27.18 -2.12 -23.75
CA ASP A 213 -28.41 -2.90 -23.76
C ASP A 213 -29.56 -2.27 -22.98
N SER A 214 -29.30 -1.10 -22.39
CA SER A 214 -30.34 -0.29 -21.79
C SER A 214 -30.99 0.61 -22.83
N MET A 215 -32.31 0.57 -22.91
CA MET A 215 -33.13 1.49 -23.72
C MET A 215 -33.12 2.94 -23.18
N THR A 216 -32.16 3.33 -22.35
CA THR A 216 -32.03 4.70 -21.85
C THR A 216 -31.62 5.66 -22.99
N VAL A 217 -32.63 6.15 -23.71
CA VAL A 217 -32.54 7.15 -24.79
C VAL A 217 -31.84 8.45 -24.34
N TRP A 218 -31.77 8.69 -23.03
CA TRP A 218 -31.23 9.90 -22.41
C TRP A 218 -29.80 10.26 -22.84
N ILE A 219 -28.97 9.28 -23.19
CA ILE A 219 -27.56 9.51 -23.53
C ILE A 219 -27.40 10.27 -24.86
N ASN A 220 -28.35 10.06 -25.79
CA ASN A 220 -28.36 10.71 -27.10
C ASN A 220 -29.13 12.03 -27.11
N SER A 221 -29.83 12.37 -26.02
CA SER A 221 -30.58 13.61 -25.90
C SER A 221 -29.75 14.72 -25.24
N PRO A 222 -30.02 16.00 -25.53
CA PRO A 222 -29.34 17.11 -24.86
C PRO A 222 -29.62 17.08 -23.36
N HIS A 223 -28.57 17.26 -22.55
CA HIS A 223 -28.62 17.07 -21.10
C HIS A 223 -29.57 18.03 -20.38
N ASN A 224 -29.79 19.23 -20.92
CA ASN A 224 -30.68 20.26 -20.38
C ASN A 224 -32.17 19.87 -20.38
N SER A 225 -32.56 18.82 -21.09
CA SER A 225 -33.95 18.40 -21.24
C SER A 225 -34.46 17.56 -20.06
N TRP A 226 -33.62 17.28 -19.06
CA TRP A 226 -33.90 16.30 -18.01
C TRP A 226 -33.74 16.84 -16.59
N LYS A 227 -34.37 16.15 -15.63
CA LYS A 227 -34.17 16.44 -14.19
C LYS A 227 -32.69 16.28 -13.81
N THR A 228 -32.25 17.07 -12.83
CA THR A 228 -30.86 17.29 -12.41
C THR A 228 -30.00 16.01 -12.31
N PHE A 229 -30.56 14.90 -11.81
CA PHE A 229 -29.84 13.62 -11.73
C PHE A 229 -29.40 13.08 -13.09
N VAL A 230 -30.32 13.09 -14.06
CA VAL A 230 -30.11 12.56 -15.41
C VAL A 230 -29.27 13.56 -16.19
N ALA A 231 -29.62 14.85 -16.15
CA ALA A 231 -28.87 15.93 -16.81
C ALA A 231 -27.38 15.95 -16.44
N ASN A 232 -27.06 15.88 -15.14
CA ASN A 232 -25.67 15.89 -14.69
C ASN A 232 -24.87 14.66 -15.15
N ARG A 233 -25.54 13.51 -15.33
CA ARG A 233 -24.88 12.26 -15.73
C ARG A 233 -24.76 12.16 -17.24
N THR A 234 -25.77 12.56 -17.99
CA THR A 234 -25.70 12.63 -19.46
C THR A 234 -24.62 13.61 -19.90
N TYR A 235 -24.50 14.79 -19.27
CA TYR A 235 -23.39 15.72 -19.51
C TYR A 235 -22.01 15.06 -19.28
N LYS A 236 -21.85 14.37 -18.14
CA LYS A 236 -20.60 13.67 -17.79
C LYS A 236 -20.30 12.44 -18.68
N ILE A 237 -21.31 11.87 -19.32
CA ILE A 237 -21.14 10.80 -20.31
C ILE A 237 -20.70 11.42 -21.64
N GLN A 238 -21.41 12.44 -22.11
CA GLN A 238 -21.20 13.06 -23.41
C GLN A 238 -19.82 13.72 -23.54
N MET A 239 -19.32 14.38 -22.48
CA MET A 239 -18.01 15.04 -22.51
C MET A 239 -16.84 14.12 -22.91
N PRO A 240 -16.56 12.99 -22.21
CA PRO A 240 -15.45 12.10 -22.59
C PRO A 240 -15.74 11.29 -23.86
N THR A 241 -16.99 11.21 -24.31
CA THR A 241 -17.38 10.45 -25.51
C THR A 241 -17.75 11.35 -26.68
N GLU A 242 -17.25 12.59 -26.70
CA GLU A 242 -17.46 13.49 -27.82
C GLU A 242 -16.92 12.88 -29.12
N GLY A 243 -17.75 12.89 -30.17
CA GLY A 243 -17.48 12.22 -31.45
C GLY A 243 -17.71 10.71 -31.47
N CYS A 244 -18.19 10.09 -30.39
CA CYS A 244 -18.54 8.67 -30.37
C CYS A 244 -20.02 8.45 -30.66
N HIS A 245 -20.36 7.33 -31.30
CA HIS A 245 -21.76 6.95 -31.51
C HIS A 245 -22.24 6.00 -30.42
N TRP A 246 -23.28 6.40 -29.67
CA TRP A 246 -23.95 5.52 -28.72
C TRP A 246 -25.10 4.78 -29.40
N ARG A 247 -25.07 3.44 -29.35
CA ARG A 247 -26.06 2.56 -29.97
C ARG A 247 -26.67 1.61 -28.92
N HIS A 248 -27.92 1.23 -29.19
CA HIS A 248 -28.61 0.21 -28.40
C HIS A 248 -28.40 -1.17 -29.01
N VAL A 249 -28.10 -2.17 -28.19
CA VAL A 249 -28.09 -3.60 -28.57
C VAL A 249 -29.10 -4.35 -27.72
N PRO A 250 -30.07 -5.09 -28.28
CA PRO A 250 -30.98 -5.90 -27.48
C PRO A 250 -30.21 -6.85 -26.55
N GLY A 251 -30.65 -7.05 -25.31
CA GLY A 251 -29.91 -7.88 -24.34
C GLY A 251 -29.62 -9.31 -24.80
N LYS A 252 -30.45 -9.89 -25.69
CA LYS A 252 -30.21 -11.22 -26.30
C LYS A 252 -29.05 -11.22 -27.32
N GLU A 253 -28.73 -10.06 -27.88
CA GLU A 253 -27.67 -9.85 -28.87
C GLU A 253 -26.45 -9.16 -28.24
N ASN A 254 -26.46 -8.93 -26.92
CA ASN A 254 -25.37 -8.27 -26.21
C ASN A 254 -24.26 -9.29 -25.88
N PRO A 255 -23.10 -9.28 -26.56
CA PRO A 255 -22.03 -10.22 -26.29
C PRO A 255 -21.45 -10.08 -24.87
N ALA A 256 -21.60 -8.90 -24.25
CA ALA A 256 -21.15 -8.69 -22.87
C ALA A 256 -21.99 -9.49 -21.85
N ASP A 257 -23.24 -9.80 -22.20
CA ASP A 257 -24.16 -10.55 -21.34
C ASP A 257 -23.86 -12.05 -21.32
N ILE A 258 -23.33 -12.59 -22.42
CA ILE A 258 -22.83 -13.97 -22.49
C ILE A 258 -21.68 -14.16 -21.48
N VAL A 259 -20.79 -13.17 -21.40
CA VAL A 259 -19.66 -13.19 -20.47
C VAL A 259 -20.11 -12.97 -19.03
N SER A 260 -21.15 -12.16 -18.79
CA SER A 260 -21.63 -11.83 -17.44
C SER A 260 -22.52 -12.92 -16.83
N ARG A 261 -23.36 -13.59 -17.63
CA ARG A 261 -24.30 -14.64 -17.19
C ARG A 261 -23.67 -16.03 -17.14
N GLY A 262 -22.55 -16.23 -17.85
CA GLY A 262 -21.88 -17.51 -17.96
C GLY A 262 -22.54 -18.40 -19.00
N ILE A 263 -21.76 -18.88 -19.96
CA ILE A 263 -22.18 -19.83 -20.99
C ILE A 263 -21.29 -21.07 -20.94
N ASP A 264 -21.88 -22.25 -21.18
CA ASP A 264 -21.10 -23.48 -21.34
C ASP A 264 -20.21 -23.39 -22.59
N PRO A 265 -18.99 -23.94 -22.60
CA PRO A 265 -18.11 -23.90 -23.77
C PRO A 265 -18.74 -24.47 -25.05
N ARG A 266 -19.66 -25.45 -24.94
CA ARG A 266 -20.40 -25.96 -26.11
C ARG A 266 -21.44 -24.94 -26.60
N GLY A 267 -22.14 -24.30 -25.68
CA GLY A 267 -23.08 -23.21 -25.98
C GLY A 267 -22.39 -22.03 -26.65
N PHE A 268 -21.14 -21.70 -26.28
CA PHE A 268 -20.38 -20.61 -26.91
C PHE A 268 -20.00 -20.90 -28.37
N VAL A 269 -19.74 -22.16 -28.72
CA VAL A 269 -19.39 -22.55 -30.10
C VAL A 269 -20.62 -22.59 -31.01
N GLU A 270 -21.81 -22.86 -30.43
CA GLU A 270 -23.08 -22.91 -31.15
C GLU A 270 -23.76 -21.53 -31.28
N ASP A 271 -23.36 -20.55 -30.46
CA ASP A 271 -23.93 -19.21 -30.46
C ASP A 271 -23.51 -18.43 -31.71
N LYS A 272 -24.48 -17.94 -32.48
CA LYS A 272 -24.26 -17.26 -33.77
C LYS A 272 -24.22 -15.74 -33.63
N LEU A 273 -23.35 -15.23 -32.76
CA LEU A 273 -22.98 -13.81 -32.76
C LEU A 273 -21.85 -13.53 -33.76
#